data_AF-V5SHU8-F1
#
_entry.id   AF-V5SHU8-F1
#
_cell.length_a   1.000
_cell.length_b   1.000
_cell.length_c   1.000
_cell.angle_alpha   90.00
_cell.angle_beta   90.00
_cell.angle_gamma   90.00
#
_symmetry.space_group_name_H-M   'P 1'
#
loop_
_entity.id
_entity.type
_entity.pdbx_description
1 polymer ?
#
loop_
_entity_poly.entity_id
_entity_poly.type
_entity_poly.pdbx_seq_one_letter_code
_entity_poly.pdbx_strand_id
1 'polypeptide(L)'
;MRLSAPRHVTALVTALLLAAASASAAPLDPAECKTLKSEHETLLAGGAKRDMAKGPEWAKTNLKTDRLDKIARLIAVEEKLSFRCGQMVTASPQLREPPPEATAKASPAGKGFSRIPLPIKKSEAAPRQNAKTKNAKKK
;
A
#
# COMPACT_ATOMS: atom_id res chain seq x y z
N MET A 1 -17.78 -45.83 28.05
CA MET A 1 -17.51 -44.38 28.16
C MET A 1 -17.13 -43.86 26.78
N ARG A 2 -17.99 -43.09 26.11
CA ARG A 2 -17.68 -42.43 24.84
C ARG A 2 -17.74 -40.92 25.06
N LEU A 3 -16.61 -40.24 24.91
CA LEU A 3 -16.55 -38.78 24.99
C LEU A 3 -17.28 -38.18 23.79
N SER A 4 -18.29 -37.36 24.07
CA SER A 4 -19.02 -36.58 23.06
C SER A 4 -18.24 -35.30 22.78
N ALA A 5 -17.66 -35.17 21.59
CA ALA A 5 -16.96 -33.96 21.16
C ALA A 5 -17.97 -32.88 20.71
N PRO A 6 -17.79 -31.60 21.09
CA PRO A 6 -18.70 -30.53 20.72
C PRO A 6 -18.57 -30.21 19.22
N ARG A 7 -19.57 -30.63 18.43
CA ARG A 7 -19.71 -30.44 16.98
C ARG A 7 -19.82 -28.98 16.50
N HIS A 8 -19.79 -28.01 17.42
CA HIS A 8 -20.08 -26.60 17.11
C HIS A 8 -18.84 -25.72 16.95
N VAL A 9 -17.66 -26.19 17.36
CA VAL A 9 -16.42 -25.40 17.25
C VAL A 9 -15.85 -25.41 15.82
N THR A 10 -16.12 -26.47 15.06
CA THR A 10 -15.53 -26.68 13.73
C THR A 10 -16.17 -25.83 12.62
N ALA A 11 -17.43 -25.42 12.77
CA ALA A 11 -18.15 -24.67 11.75
C ALA A 11 -17.79 -23.18 11.71
N LEU A 12 -17.25 -22.64 12.81
CA LEU A 12 -16.94 -21.21 12.93
C LEU A 12 -15.57 -20.87 12.28
N VAL A 13 -14.66 -21.83 12.20
CA VAL A 13 -13.30 -21.65 11.65
C VAL A 13 -13.31 -21.61 10.12
N THR A 14 -14.19 -22.38 9.45
CA THR A 14 -14.29 -22.40 7.99
C THR A 14 -14.89 -21.11 7.41
N ALA A 15 -15.84 -20.48 8.11
CA ALA A 15 -16.41 -19.20 7.67
C ALA A 15 -15.39 -18.04 7.70
N LEU A 16 -14.43 -18.06 8.62
CA LEU A 16 -13.41 -17.02 8.74
C LEU A 16 -12.33 -17.10 7.64
N LEU A 17 -12.06 -18.31 7.12
CA LEU A 17 -11.07 -18.53 6.06
C LEU A 17 -11.54 -18.01 4.69
N LEU A 18 -12.86 -17.95 4.42
CA LEU A 18 -13.39 -17.45 3.15
C LEU A 18 -13.39 -15.91 3.06
N ALA A 19 -13.26 -15.21 4.19
CA ALA A 19 -13.17 -13.76 4.26
C ALA A 19 -11.76 -13.21 3.92
N ALA A 20 -10.77 -14.08 3.67
CA ALA A 20 -9.40 -13.69 3.32
C ALA A 20 -9.18 -13.43 1.82
N ALA A 21 -10.25 -13.23 1.04
CA ALA A 21 -10.13 -12.80 -0.35
C ALA A 21 -9.59 -11.36 -0.39
N SER A 22 -8.46 -11.16 -1.06
CA SER A 22 -7.84 -9.85 -1.23
C SER A 22 -8.77 -8.96 -2.06
N ALA A 23 -9.38 -7.95 -1.43
CA ALA A 23 -10.18 -6.94 -2.12
C ALA A 23 -9.26 -6.08 -2.99
N SER A 24 -9.01 -6.49 -4.23
CA SER A 24 -8.39 -5.65 -5.26
C SER A 24 -9.50 -4.91 -6.01
N ALA A 25 -9.36 -3.59 -6.15
CA ALA A 25 -10.33 -2.80 -6.89
C ALA A 25 -10.26 -3.19 -8.37
N ALA A 26 -11.39 -3.60 -8.96
CA ALA A 26 -11.43 -3.91 -10.39
C ALA A 26 -11.07 -2.65 -11.21
N PRO A 27 -10.20 -2.79 -12.23
CA PRO A 27 -9.80 -1.68 -13.08
C PRO A 27 -11.02 -1.05 -13.75
N LEU A 28 -10.96 0.27 -13.98
CA LEU A 28 -11.99 0.98 -14.74
C LEU A 28 -11.75 0.87 -16.24
N ASP A 29 -12.81 1.11 -17.01
CA ASP A 29 -12.69 1.26 -18.45
C ASP A 29 -11.80 2.47 -18.80
N PRO A 30 -10.96 2.40 -19.85
CA PRO A 30 -10.08 3.51 -20.23
C PRO A 30 -10.82 4.81 -20.56
N ALA A 31 -12.02 4.74 -21.15
CA ALA A 31 -12.82 5.93 -21.44
C ALA A 31 -13.32 6.59 -20.15
N GLU A 32 -13.73 5.78 -19.17
CA GLU A 32 -14.11 6.28 -17.83
C GLU A 32 -12.93 6.95 -17.12
N CYS A 33 -11.73 6.36 -17.20
CA CYS A 33 -10.51 6.98 -16.66
C CYS A 33 -10.20 8.32 -17.32
N LYS A 34 -10.41 8.47 -18.64
CA LYS A 34 -10.24 9.74 -19.36
C LYS A 34 -11.24 10.79 -18.89
N THR A 35 -12.51 10.41 -18.71
CA THR A 35 -13.55 11.28 -18.16
C THR A 35 -13.18 11.76 -16.76
N LEU A 36 -12.79 10.85 -15.86
CA LEU A 36 -12.36 11.17 -14.49
C LEU A 36 -11.14 12.10 -14.47
N LYS A 37 -10.21 11.93 -15.41
CA LYS A 37 -9.05 12.84 -15.52
C LYS A 37 -9.47 14.27 -15.89
N SER A 38 -10.38 14.43 -16.85
CA SER A 38 -10.89 15.76 -17.23
C SER A 38 -11.67 16.42 -16.08
N GLU A 39 -12.41 15.62 -15.31
CA GLU A 39 -13.11 16.11 -14.13
C GLU A 39 -12.14 16.54 -13.03
N HIS A 40 -11.09 15.75 -12.79
CA HIS A 40 -10.01 16.10 -11.85
C HIS A 40 -9.41 17.46 -12.20
N GLU A 41 -9.02 17.68 -13.46
CA GLU A 41 -8.47 18.95 -13.94
C GLU A 41 -9.46 20.11 -13.75
N THR A 42 -10.75 19.88 -13.99
CA THR A 42 -11.81 20.88 -13.77
C THR A 42 -11.95 21.25 -12.29
N LEU A 43 -11.90 20.28 -11.38
CA LEU A 43 -11.98 20.51 -9.94
C LEU A 43 -10.74 21.23 -9.40
N LEU A 44 -9.55 20.91 -9.93
CA LEU A 44 -8.32 21.62 -9.63
C LEU A 44 -8.38 23.08 -10.09
N ALA A 45 -8.80 23.32 -11.34
CA ALA A 45 -8.98 24.67 -11.88
C ALA A 45 -10.04 25.47 -11.10
N GLY A 46 -11.11 24.81 -10.65
CA GLY A 46 -12.11 25.36 -9.76
C GLY A 46 -11.61 25.67 -8.34
N GLY A 47 -10.36 25.32 -8.01
CA GLY A 47 -9.71 25.65 -6.75
C GLY A 47 -10.07 24.73 -5.58
N ALA A 48 -10.69 23.58 -5.83
CA ALA A 48 -11.09 22.65 -4.77
C ALA A 48 -9.88 22.19 -3.92
N LYS A 49 -8.73 21.92 -4.57
CA LYS A 49 -7.50 21.54 -3.86
C LYS A 49 -6.96 22.64 -2.95
N ARG A 50 -7.08 23.92 -3.36
CA ARG A 50 -6.64 25.06 -2.52
C ARG A 50 -7.54 25.23 -1.31
N ASP A 51 -8.84 25.03 -1.46
CA ASP A 51 -9.76 25.11 -0.33
C ASP A 51 -9.56 23.94 0.63
N MET A 52 -9.32 22.73 0.10
CA MET A 52 -8.96 21.56 0.90
C MET A 52 -7.68 21.79 1.72
N ALA A 53 -6.66 22.44 1.14
CA ALA A 53 -5.39 22.71 1.79
C ALA A 53 -5.49 23.65 3.01
N LYS A 54 -6.56 24.45 3.13
CA LYS A 54 -6.78 25.34 4.28
C LYS A 54 -7.28 24.60 5.52
N GLY A 55 -7.71 23.35 5.37
CA GLY A 55 -8.08 22.47 6.46
C GLY A 55 -9.53 22.62 6.95
N PRO A 56 -9.98 21.66 7.78
CA PRO A 56 -11.38 21.53 8.16
C PRO A 56 -11.88 22.66 9.06
N GLU A 57 -11.05 23.18 9.98
CA GLU A 57 -11.47 24.26 10.89
C GLU A 57 -11.76 25.56 10.14
N TRP A 58 -10.92 25.92 9.17
CA TRP A 58 -11.17 27.06 8.29
C TRP A 58 -12.42 26.83 7.42
N ALA A 59 -12.57 25.62 6.87
CA ALA A 59 -13.66 25.29 5.96
C ALA A 59 -15.05 25.43 6.61
N LYS A 60 -15.20 25.03 7.88
CA LYS A 60 -16.48 25.12 8.64
C LYS A 60 -17.07 26.54 8.67
N THR A 61 -16.21 27.56 8.68
CA THR A 61 -16.62 28.96 8.82
C THR A 61 -16.59 29.73 7.49
N ASN A 62 -15.85 29.24 6.49
CA ASN A 62 -15.58 29.99 5.26
C ASN A 62 -16.13 29.36 3.98
N LEU A 63 -16.47 28.06 3.99
CA LEU A 63 -16.99 27.38 2.81
C LEU A 63 -18.50 27.17 2.89
N LYS A 64 -19.16 27.44 1.77
CA LYS A 64 -20.54 27.02 1.54
C LYS A 64 -20.58 25.53 1.19
N THR A 65 -21.73 24.89 1.40
CA THR A 65 -21.93 23.46 1.11
C THR A 65 -21.51 23.07 -0.31
N ASP A 66 -21.89 23.85 -1.34
CA ASP A 66 -21.48 23.59 -2.73
C ASP A 66 -19.94 23.51 -2.94
N ARG A 67 -19.17 24.31 -2.18
CA ARG A 67 -17.69 24.24 -2.22
C ARG A 67 -17.17 22.99 -1.52
N LEU A 68 -17.81 22.57 -0.42
CA LEU A 68 -17.48 21.31 0.25
C LEU A 68 -17.79 20.11 -0.64
N ASP A 69 -18.89 20.14 -1.39
CA ASP A 69 -19.26 19.08 -2.33
C ASP A 69 -18.20 18.94 -3.44
N LYS A 70 -17.64 20.05 -3.92
CA LYS A 70 -16.52 20.03 -4.89
C LYS A 70 -15.24 19.42 -4.30
N ILE A 71 -14.96 19.64 -3.01
CA ILE A 71 -13.84 19.00 -2.32
C ILE A 71 -14.09 17.50 -2.15
N ALA A 72 -15.29 17.11 -1.71
CA ALA A 72 -15.68 15.71 -1.59
C ALA A 72 -15.58 14.99 -2.94
N ARG A 73 -16.03 15.65 -4.01
CA ARG A 73 -15.90 15.12 -5.37
C ARG A 73 -14.45 14.97 -5.81
N LEU A 74 -13.61 15.95 -5.51
CA LEU A 74 -12.17 15.89 -5.81
C LEU A 74 -11.54 14.65 -5.17
N ILE A 75 -11.80 14.40 -3.89
CA ILE A 75 -11.27 13.23 -3.18
C ILE A 75 -11.71 11.93 -3.85
N ALA A 76 -13.01 11.79 -4.14
CA ALA A 76 -13.54 10.59 -4.78
C ALA A 76 -12.97 10.34 -6.19
N VAL A 77 -12.72 11.40 -6.96
CA VAL A 77 -12.09 11.30 -8.29
C VAL A 77 -10.62 10.91 -8.17
N GLU A 78 -9.89 11.54 -7.24
CA GLU A 78 -8.48 11.22 -6.98
C GLU A 78 -8.30 9.76 -6.54
N GLU A 79 -9.18 9.23 -5.70
CA GLU A 79 -9.18 7.82 -5.30
C GLU A 79 -9.39 6.89 -6.50
N LYS A 80 -10.38 7.16 -7.36
CA LYS A 80 -10.63 6.33 -8.54
C LYS A 80 -9.44 6.35 -9.49
N LEU A 81 -8.83 7.51 -9.72
CA LEU A 81 -7.65 7.64 -10.57
C LEU A 81 -6.46 6.86 -10.00
N SER A 82 -6.18 7.02 -8.70
CA SER A 82 -5.07 6.33 -8.02
C SER A 82 -5.24 4.82 -7.94
N PHE A 83 -6.44 4.33 -7.56
CA PHE A 83 -6.64 2.91 -7.26
C PHE A 83 -7.19 2.08 -8.42
N ARG A 84 -7.92 2.70 -9.37
CA ARG A 84 -8.60 1.96 -10.45
C ARG A 84 -8.06 2.25 -11.84
N CYS A 85 -7.40 3.40 -12.03
CA CYS A 85 -6.78 3.80 -13.31
C CYS A 85 -5.24 3.71 -13.27
N GLY A 86 -4.63 3.39 -12.13
CA GLY A 86 -3.18 3.28 -11.98
C GLY A 86 -2.43 4.63 -12.08
N GLN A 87 -3.15 5.75 -11.96
CA GLN A 87 -2.59 7.10 -12.05
C GLN A 87 -2.39 7.66 -10.65
N MET A 88 -1.15 7.72 -10.17
CA MET A 88 -0.84 8.31 -8.86
C MET A 88 -1.08 9.83 -8.88
N VAL A 89 -2.27 10.27 -8.47
CA VAL A 89 -2.66 11.69 -8.37
C VAL A 89 -2.73 12.18 -6.92
N THR A 90 -2.81 11.24 -5.97
CA THR A 90 -2.67 11.49 -4.54
C THR A 90 -1.21 11.43 -4.12
N ALA A 91 -0.82 12.17 -3.08
CA ALA A 91 0.51 12.04 -2.50
C ALA A 91 0.74 10.61 -1.98
N SER A 92 1.95 10.07 -2.18
CA SER A 92 2.33 8.80 -1.56
C SER A 92 2.20 8.91 -0.04
N PRO A 93 1.66 7.88 0.65
CA PRO A 93 1.61 7.85 2.10
C PRO A 93 3.03 8.02 2.65
N GLN A 94 3.28 9.09 3.38
CA GLN A 94 4.50 9.25 4.14
C GLN A 94 4.38 8.31 5.34
N LEU A 95 5.00 7.13 5.23
CA LEU A 95 5.12 6.20 6.34
C LEU A 95 5.94 6.92 7.43
N ARG A 96 5.28 7.41 8.48
CA ARG A 96 5.98 7.98 9.63
C ARG A 96 6.75 6.83 10.29
N GLU A 97 8.07 6.92 10.35
CA GLU A 97 8.87 6.00 11.15
C GLU A 97 8.38 6.05 12.60
N PRO A 98 8.19 4.89 13.26
CA PRO A 98 7.81 4.88 14.66
C PRO A 98 8.85 5.65 15.48
N PRO A 99 8.43 6.46 16.47
CA PRO A 99 9.37 7.16 17.35
C PRO A 99 10.36 6.18 17.97
N PRO A 100 11.66 6.52 18.10
CA PRO A 100 12.61 5.66 18.77
C PRO A 100 12.13 5.42 20.20
N GLU A 101 11.82 4.17 20.51
CA GLU A 101 11.38 3.74 21.83
C GLU A 101 12.43 4.16 22.86
N ALA A 102 12.07 5.08 23.74
CA ALA A 102 12.85 5.37 24.93
C ALA A 102 12.81 4.15 25.85
N THR A 103 13.82 3.28 25.73
CA THR A 103 14.42 2.44 26.77
C THR A 103 13.55 2.15 28.01
N ALA A 104 12.43 1.45 27.83
CA ALA A 104 11.75 0.78 28.92
C ALA A 104 12.46 -0.57 29.16
N LYS A 105 13.45 -0.53 30.06
CA LYS A 105 14.13 -1.60 30.79
C LYS A 105 13.84 -3.04 30.33
N ALA A 106 14.91 -3.68 29.84
CA ALA A 106 15.01 -5.12 29.64
C ALA A 106 14.67 -5.92 30.91
N SER A 107 13.95 -7.03 30.73
CA SER A 107 14.10 -8.23 31.55
C SER A 107 14.13 -9.45 30.60
N PRO A 108 15.03 -10.43 30.79
CA PRO A 108 15.48 -11.29 29.71
C PRO A 108 14.68 -12.60 29.54
N ALA A 109 14.81 -13.12 28.32
CA ALA A 109 14.71 -14.53 27.93
C ALA A 109 13.30 -15.16 27.80
N GLY A 110 12.76 -15.08 26.59
CA GLY A 110 11.94 -16.13 25.98
C GLY A 110 12.55 -16.52 24.63
N LYS A 111 13.19 -17.68 24.56
CA LYS A 111 13.88 -18.23 23.38
C LYS A 111 12.89 -18.48 22.24
N GLY A 112 13.27 -18.16 21.00
CA GLY A 112 12.56 -18.69 19.83
C GLY A 112 12.55 -17.82 18.58
N PHE A 113 13.66 -17.18 18.20
CA PHE A 113 13.79 -16.75 16.81
C PHE A 113 13.97 -18.01 15.95
N SER A 114 12.87 -18.45 15.33
CA SER A 114 12.93 -19.41 14.24
C SER A 114 13.71 -18.75 13.11
N ARG A 115 14.98 -19.12 12.96
CA ARG A 115 15.79 -18.80 11.79
C ARG A 115 15.14 -19.54 10.62
N ILE A 116 14.19 -18.90 9.94
CA ILE A 116 13.74 -19.35 8.64
C ILE A 116 14.79 -18.84 7.64
N PRO A 117 15.66 -19.69 7.08
CA PRO A 117 16.62 -19.23 6.10
C PRO A 117 15.88 -18.88 4.80
N LEU A 118 16.26 -17.73 4.23
CA LEU A 118 15.77 -17.29 2.92
C LEU A 118 16.13 -18.34 1.85
N PRO A 119 15.22 -18.70 0.94
CA PRO A 119 15.50 -19.65 -0.14
C PRO A 119 16.60 -19.11 -1.06
N ILE A 120 17.76 -19.77 -1.06
CA ILE A 120 18.85 -19.47 -1.99
C ILE A 120 18.52 -20.19 -3.30
N LYS A 121 18.33 -19.45 -4.39
CA LYS A 121 18.16 -20.06 -5.72
C LYS A 121 19.44 -20.80 -6.10
N LYS A 122 19.32 -22.11 -6.25
CA LYS A 122 20.34 -23.01 -6.76
C LYS A 122 20.44 -22.86 -8.29
N SER A 123 21.41 -22.08 -8.75
CA SER A 123 21.94 -22.19 -10.11
C SER A 123 23.23 -23.00 -10.05
N GLU A 124 23.15 -24.26 -10.47
CA GLU A 124 24.27 -25.20 -10.57
C GLU A 124 24.75 -25.30 -12.03
N ALA A 125 26.07 -25.50 -12.17
CA ALA A 125 26.85 -25.86 -13.37
C ALA A 125 27.15 -24.71 -14.37
N ALA A 126 28.39 -24.38 -14.75
CA ALA A 126 29.66 -25.11 -14.72
C ALA A 126 30.89 -24.15 -14.87
N PRO A 127 32.13 -24.62 -14.62
CA PRO A 127 33.34 -23.80 -14.40
C PRO A 127 34.29 -23.74 -15.61
N ARG A 128 35.11 -22.69 -15.75
CA ARG A 128 36.40 -22.66 -16.49
C ARG A 128 37.32 -21.59 -15.87
N GLN A 129 38.28 -21.95 -15.03
CA GLN A 129 39.70 -22.20 -15.34
C GLN A 129 40.42 -21.09 -16.14
N ASN A 130 41.43 -20.50 -15.48
CA ASN A 130 42.73 -20.04 -15.97
C ASN A 130 42.85 -19.47 -17.40
N ALA A 131 43.17 -18.17 -17.48
CA ALA A 131 44.04 -17.65 -18.53
C ALA A 131 44.98 -16.57 -17.96
N LYS A 132 46.23 -16.98 -17.75
CA LYS A 132 47.40 -16.15 -17.48
C LYS A 132 48.05 -15.81 -18.81
N THR A 133 48.07 -14.54 -19.25
CA THR A 133 49.00 -14.03 -20.30
C THR A 133 49.07 -12.51 -20.16
N LYS A 134 50.10 -11.94 -19.51
CA LYS A 134 51.35 -11.39 -20.07
C LYS A 134 51.18 -10.39 -21.23
N ASN A 135 51.75 -9.19 -21.00
CA ASN A 135 52.15 -8.12 -21.94
C ASN A 135 50.99 -7.37 -22.65
N ALA A 136 51.02 -6.07 -22.96
CA ALA A 136 52.11 -5.13 -23.21
C ALA A 136 51.58 -3.67 -23.15
N LYS A 137 52.41 -2.76 -22.61
CA LYS A 137 52.85 -1.47 -23.20
C LYS A 137 51.85 -0.31 -23.40
N LYS A 138 52.32 0.86 -22.93
CA LYS A 138 52.26 2.22 -23.54
C LYS A 138 51.23 3.23 -22.98
N LYS A 139 51.66 4.07 -22.04
CA LYS A 139 52.09 5.45 -22.33
C LYS A 139 52.89 6.02 -21.18
#